data_AF-A0A816HN22-F1
#
_entry.id   AF-A0A816HN22-F1
#
_cell.length_a   1.000
_cell.length_b   1.000
_cell.length_c   1.000
_cell.angle_alpha   90.00
_cell.angle_beta   90.00
_cell.angle_gamma   90.00
#
_symmetry.space_group_name_H-M   'P 1'
#
loop_
_entity.id
_entity.type
_entity.pdbx_description
1 polymer ?
#
loop_
_entity_poly.entity_id
_entity_poly.type
_entity_poly.pdbx_seq_one_letter_code
_entity_poly.pdbx_strand_id
1 'polypeptide(L)'
;MMLKRTSIFGPQPTRPPFHLGFTETDVPQLFCQLDVLRRSEEAEYAYWKEKARWVRFEEIAESVLGRWSKPHVATLMQTALLDLKNLISSGIILLNVQPIDLAFLSQTIVQALIDAQYLDDTAHAQKLSWILGLPHFHHHEKRSVTKTASSISLT
;
A
#
# COMPACT_ATOMS: atom_id res chain seq x y z
N MET A 1 46.41 -30.23 -18.46
CA MET A 1 46.23 -29.15 -19.45
C MET A 1 45.10 -28.26 -18.95
N MET A 2 45.40 -27.19 -18.20
CA MET A 2 44.42 -26.32 -17.55
C MET A 2 44.24 -25.04 -18.38
N LEU A 3 43.05 -24.84 -18.93
CA LEU A 3 42.64 -23.60 -19.59
C LEU A 3 42.16 -22.61 -18.52
N LYS A 4 42.92 -21.55 -18.25
CA LYS A 4 42.45 -20.41 -17.46
C LYS A 4 41.50 -19.58 -18.32
N ARG A 5 40.22 -19.54 -17.97
CA ARG A 5 39.25 -18.57 -18.49
C ARG A 5 39.62 -17.18 -17.97
N THR A 6 40.11 -16.32 -18.85
CA THR A 6 40.27 -14.90 -18.58
C THR A 6 38.88 -14.26 -18.59
N SER A 7 38.42 -13.78 -17.44
CA SER A 7 37.17 -13.03 -17.34
C SER A 7 37.41 -11.59 -17.80
N ILE A 8 36.78 -11.21 -18.91
CA ILE A 8 36.78 -9.84 -19.44
C ILE A 8 35.58 -9.12 -18.82
N PHE A 9 35.72 -8.62 -17.60
CA PHE A 9 34.80 -7.61 -17.07
C PHE A 9 35.33 -6.23 -17.45
N GLY A 10 34.78 -5.64 -18.51
CA GLY A 10 34.91 -4.21 -18.77
C GLY A 10 34.19 -3.39 -17.68
N PRO A 11 34.52 -2.10 -17.51
CA PRO A 11 33.85 -1.25 -16.55
C PRO A 11 32.35 -1.18 -16.88
N GLN A 12 31.52 -1.47 -15.88
CA GLN A 12 30.07 -1.29 -15.99
C GLN A 12 29.78 0.20 -16.21
N PRO A 13 28.87 0.58 -17.13
CA PRO A 13 28.49 1.97 -17.29
C PRO A 13 27.92 2.49 -15.96
N THR A 14 28.59 3.46 -15.36
CA THR A 14 28.13 4.12 -14.13
C THR A 14 26.90 4.94 -14.48
N ARG A 15 25.72 4.45 -14.08
CA ARG A 15 24.48 5.24 -14.08
C ARG A 15 24.75 6.51 -13.25
N PRO A 16 24.55 7.72 -13.79
CA PRO A 16 24.75 8.93 -13.00
C PRO A 16 23.80 8.90 -11.80
N PRO A 17 24.25 9.32 -10.61
CA PRO A 17 23.40 9.35 -9.43
C PRO A 17 22.22 10.29 -9.70
N PHE A 18 21.00 9.82 -9.46
CA PHE A 18 19.83 10.69 -9.40
C PHE A 18 20.00 11.62 -8.20
N HIS A 19 20.59 12.78 -8.42
CA HIS A 19 20.80 13.77 -7.38
C HIS A 19 19.55 14.65 -7.30
N LEU A 20 18.57 14.21 -6.52
CA LEU A 20 17.40 15.03 -6.15
C LEU A 20 17.74 16.09 -5.08
N GLY A 21 19.03 16.23 -4.70
CA GLY A 21 19.50 17.29 -3.81
C GLY A 21 19.20 17.10 -2.32
N PHE A 22 18.74 15.92 -1.90
CA PHE A 22 18.46 15.62 -0.48
C PHE A 22 19.71 15.09 0.24
N THR A 23 20.02 15.63 1.42
CA THR A 23 20.96 14.99 2.35
C THR A 23 20.23 13.99 3.25
N GLU A 24 20.94 13.00 3.80
CA GLU A 24 20.32 11.94 4.64
C GLU A 24 19.63 12.51 5.88
N THR A 25 20.02 13.71 6.33
CA THR A 25 19.39 14.45 7.43
C THR A 25 18.11 15.18 7.04
N ASP A 26 17.84 15.35 5.75
CA ASP A 26 16.66 16.08 5.25
C ASP A 26 15.45 15.17 5.02
N VAL A 27 15.61 13.85 5.12
CA VAL A 27 14.53 12.90 4.87
C VAL A 27 13.79 12.63 6.17
N PRO A 28 12.51 13.02 6.30
CA PRO A 28 11.75 12.75 7.51
C PRO A 28 11.62 11.25 7.73
N GLN A 29 11.64 10.83 9.00
CA GLN A 29 11.36 9.45 9.34
C GLN A 29 9.91 9.13 8.98
N LEU A 30 9.71 8.16 8.09
CA LEU A 30 8.38 7.72 7.65
C LEU A 30 7.87 6.59 8.53
N PHE A 31 6.61 6.70 8.92
CA PHE A 31 5.79 5.58 9.35
C PHE A 31 5.00 5.08 8.14
N CYS A 32 5.06 3.79 7.87
CA CYS A 32 4.24 3.17 6.83
C CYS A 32 3.39 2.06 7.43
N GLN A 33 2.13 1.98 7.01
CA GLN A 33 1.17 0.95 7.43
C GLN A 33 0.59 0.29 6.17
N LEU A 34 0.46 -1.04 6.22
CA LEU A 34 -0.23 -1.82 5.20
C LEU A 34 -1.55 -2.32 5.76
N ASP A 35 -2.64 -1.89 5.14
CA ASP A 35 -3.98 -2.40 5.41
C ASP A 35 -4.44 -3.33 4.29
N VAL A 36 -5.20 -4.36 4.67
CA VAL A 36 -5.79 -5.31 3.74
C VAL A 36 -7.29 -5.36 3.94
N LEU A 37 -8.05 -5.30 2.84
CA LEU A 37 -9.49 -5.45 2.86
C LEU A 37 -9.86 -6.87 3.35
N ARG A 38 -10.69 -6.95 4.39
CA ARG A 38 -11.21 -8.17 4.98
C ARG A 38 -12.73 -8.17 4.92
N ARG A 39 -13.31 -9.36 4.83
CA ARG A 39 -14.75 -9.59 5.02
C ARG A 39 -14.94 -10.24 6.38
N SER A 40 -15.89 -9.75 7.16
CA SER A 40 -16.25 -10.38 8.43
C SER A 40 -16.94 -11.73 8.15
N GLU A 41 -16.55 -12.78 8.88
CA GLU A 41 -17.22 -14.09 8.81
C GLU A 41 -18.54 -14.08 9.60
N GLU A 42 -18.60 -13.30 10.68
CA GLU A 42 -19.73 -13.22 11.61
C GLU A 42 -20.81 -12.23 11.15
N ALA A 43 -20.50 -11.37 10.17
CA ALA A 43 -21.37 -10.27 9.78
C ALA A 43 -21.14 -9.90 8.32
N GLU A 44 -22.17 -9.44 7.60
CA GLU A 44 -22.08 -9.13 6.18
C GLU A 44 -21.46 -7.74 5.89
N TYR A 45 -20.34 -7.41 6.52
CA TYR A 45 -19.60 -6.19 6.21
C TYR A 45 -18.12 -6.46 5.89
N ALA A 46 -17.53 -5.53 5.15
CA ALA A 46 -16.11 -5.50 4.83
C ALA A 46 -15.43 -4.33 5.57
N TYR A 47 -14.14 -4.45 5.82
CA TYR A 47 -13.35 -3.46 6.54
C TYR A 47 -11.86 -3.57 6.18
N TRP A 48 -11.11 -2.49 6.40
CA TRP A 48 -9.66 -2.51 6.26
C TRP A 48 -9.04 -2.95 7.58
N LYS A 49 -8.15 -3.95 7.54
CA LYS A 49 -7.42 -4.43 8.71
C LYS A 49 -5.93 -4.24 8.54
N GLU A 50 -5.32 -3.61 9.54
CA GLU A 50 -3.88 -3.48 9.63
C GLU A 50 -3.20 -4.86 9.60
N LYS A 51 -2.26 -5.03 8.66
CA LYS A 51 -1.54 -6.28 8.42
C LYS A 51 -0.06 -6.19 8.77
N ALA A 52 0.57 -5.06 8.49
CA ALA A 52 1.98 -4.84 8.74
C ALA A 52 2.27 -3.34 8.89
N ARG A 53 3.39 -3.01 9.54
CA ARG A 53 3.86 -1.62 9.71
C ARG A 53 5.38 -1.54 9.64
N TRP A 54 5.88 -0.35 9.28
CA TRP A 54 7.31 -0.07 9.15
C TRP A 54 7.68 1.22 9.86
N VAL A 55 8.67 1.10 10.75
CA VAL A 55 9.47 2.22 11.28
C VAL A 55 10.92 1.75 11.26
N ARG A 56 11.60 1.95 10.12
CA ARG A 56 12.89 1.33 9.76
C ARG A 56 12.85 -0.19 9.61
N PHE A 57 12.21 -0.91 10.53
CA PHE A 57 12.00 -2.36 10.52
C PHE A 57 10.54 -2.69 10.27
N GLU A 58 10.30 -3.88 9.70
CA GLU A 58 8.98 -4.47 9.48
C GLU A 58 8.49 -5.19 10.73
N GLU A 59 7.21 -4.99 11.04
CA GLU A 59 6.46 -5.79 12.01
C GLU A 59 5.14 -6.24 11.37
N ILE A 60 4.78 -7.51 11.56
CA ILE A 60 3.59 -8.13 10.99
C ILE A 60 2.58 -8.42 12.12
N ALA A 61 1.31 -8.12 11.88
CA ALA A 61 0.24 -8.45 12.81
C ALA A 61 0.02 -9.97 12.87
N GLU A 62 0.15 -10.56 14.07
CA GLU A 62 -0.09 -11.98 14.31
C GLU A 62 -1.58 -12.22 14.61
N SER A 63 -2.27 -12.93 13.72
CA SER A 63 -3.71 -13.18 13.80
C SER A 63 -4.15 -13.98 15.02
N VAL A 64 -3.27 -14.86 15.53
CA VAL A 64 -3.61 -15.80 16.61
C VAL A 64 -3.39 -15.19 18.00
N LEU A 65 -2.45 -14.26 18.13
CA LEU A 65 -1.94 -13.84 19.44
C LEU A 65 -2.18 -12.36 19.73
N GLY A 66 -2.83 -11.63 18.82
CA GLY A 66 -3.16 -10.23 19.03
C GLY A 66 -1.94 -9.34 19.25
N ARG A 67 -0.75 -9.79 18.82
CA ARG A 67 0.52 -9.11 19.02
C ARG A 67 1.24 -8.87 17.70
N TRP A 68 2.21 -7.98 17.73
CA TRP A 68 3.14 -7.76 16.62
C TRP A 68 4.24 -8.80 16.63
N SER A 69 4.74 -9.16 15.45
CA SER A 69 5.98 -9.93 15.32
C SER A 69 7.16 -9.13 15.90
N LYS A 70 8.30 -9.80 16.09
CA LYS A 70 9.55 -9.06 16.35
C LYS A 70 9.90 -8.17 15.14
N PRO A 71 10.48 -6.99 15.36
CA PRO A 71 10.94 -6.14 14.27
C PRO A 71 12.04 -6.87 13.49
N HIS A 72 11.94 -6.85 12.17
CA HIS A 72 12.90 -7.50 11.28
C HIS A 72 13.14 -6.69 10.01
N VAL A 73 14.21 -7.02 9.29
CA VAL A 73 14.49 -6.42 7.98
C VAL A 73 13.56 -7.07 6.96
N ALA A 74 12.80 -6.25 6.23
CA ALA A 74 11.85 -6.74 5.23
C ALA A 74 12.56 -7.52 4.12
N THR A 75 11.99 -8.65 3.73
CA THR A 75 12.44 -9.42 2.57
C THR A 75 11.36 -9.39 1.50
N LEU A 76 11.69 -8.83 0.34
CA LEU A 76 10.74 -8.65 -0.76
C LEU A 76 10.93 -9.72 -1.84
N MET A 77 9.82 -10.16 -2.42
CA MET A 77 9.86 -11.04 -3.59
C MET A 77 10.24 -10.25 -4.84
N GLN A 78 11.10 -10.83 -5.68
CA GLN A 78 11.54 -10.20 -6.93
C GLN A 78 10.37 -9.89 -7.87
N THR A 79 9.39 -10.79 -7.95
CA THR A 79 8.18 -10.61 -8.76
C THR A 79 7.38 -9.39 -8.31
N ALA A 80 7.16 -9.24 -7.00
CA ALA A 80 6.46 -8.08 -6.45
C ALA A 80 7.18 -6.75 -6.77
N LEU A 81 8.51 -6.73 -6.77
CA LEU A 81 9.29 -5.55 -7.17
C LEU A 81 9.15 -5.23 -8.67
N LEU A 82 9.06 -6.25 -9.52
CA LEU A 82 8.86 -6.06 -10.95
C LEU A 82 7.45 -5.53 -11.23
N ASP A 83 6.44 -6.07 -10.56
CA ASP A 83 5.06 -5.60 -10.65
C ASP A 83 4.96 -4.14 -10.17
N LEU A 84 5.58 -3.81 -9.03
CA LEU A 84 5.62 -2.43 -8.53
C LEU A 84 6.30 -1.47 -9.51
N LYS A 85 7.42 -1.87 -10.12
CA LYS A 85 8.10 -1.06 -11.15
C LYS A 85 7.16 -0.78 -12.32
N ASN A 86 6.44 -1.79 -12.79
CA ASN A 86 5.49 -1.64 -13.89
C ASN A 86 4.35 -0.71 -13.49
N LEU A 87 3.77 -0.89 -12.30
CA LEU A 87 2.72 -0.03 -11.75
C LEU A 87 3.16 1.43 -11.63
N ILE A 88 4.40 1.71 -11.20
CA ILE A 88 4.92 3.08 -11.13
C ILE A 88 5.16 3.65 -12.55
N SER A 89 5.56 2.82 -13.50
CA SER A 89 5.90 3.27 -14.86
C SER A 89 4.68 3.61 -15.72
N SER A 90 3.55 2.94 -15.51
CA SER A 90 2.33 3.13 -16.31
C SER A 90 1.10 3.54 -15.51
N GLY A 91 1.18 3.52 -14.17
CA GLY A 91 0.07 3.87 -13.29
C GLY A 91 -0.18 5.36 -13.22
N ILE A 92 -1.26 5.72 -12.54
CA ILE A 92 -1.64 7.10 -12.28
C ILE A 92 -0.83 7.62 -11.11
N ILE A 93 -0.19 8.78 -11.28
CA ILE A 93 0.58 9.45 -10.24
C ILE A 93 -0.05 10.82 -9.96
N LEU A 94 -0.57 10.99 -8.74
CA LEU A 94 -1.12 12.26 -8.26
C LEU A 94 -0.14 12.86 -7.25
N LEU A 95 0.52 13.97 -7.62
CA LEU A 95 1.49 14.66 -6.76
C LEU A 95 0.91 15.99 -6.25
N ASN A 96 1.40 16.44 -5.09
CA ASN A 96 1.01 17.71 -4.47
C ASN A 96 -0.50 17.83 -4.18
N VAL A 97 -1.20 16.71 -4.04
CA VAL A 97 -2.59 16.69 -3.57
C VAL A 97 -2.60 17.21 -2.13
N GLN A 98 -3.52 18.12 -1.82
CA GLN A 98 -3.75 18.65 -0.48
C GLN A 98 -5.10 18.15 0.03
N PRO A 99 -5.19 16.87 0.47
CA PRO A 99 -6.46 16.29 0.90
C PRO A 99 -6.88 16.86 2.26
N ILE A 100 -8.18 17.09 2.41
CA ILE A 100 -8.78 17.56 3.66
C ILE A 100 -9.09 16.36 4.57
N ASP A 101 -9.51 15.23 3.97
CA ASP A 101 -9.79 13.97 4.66
C ASP A 101 -9.65 12.78 3.69
N LEU A 102 -9.86 11.56 4.20
CA LEU A 102 -9.79 10.33 3.42
C LEU A 102 -10.89 10.25 2.35
N ALA A 103 -12.06 10.83 2.61
CA ALA A 103 -13.19 10.80 1.67
C ALA A 103 -12.85 11.64 0.42
N PHE A 104 -12.32 12.85 0.61
CA PHE A 104 -11.82 13.71 -0.46
C PHE A 104 -10.71 13.00 -1.26
N LEU A 105 -9.76 12.38 -0.57
CA LEU A 105 -8.68 11.64 -1.24
C LEU A 105 -9.22 10.47 -2.06
N SER A 106 -10.18 9.71 -1.53
CA SER A 106 -10.83 8.59 -2.22
C SER A 106 -11.55 9.04 -3.49
N GLN A 107 -12.31 10.14 -3.41
CA GLN A 107 -12.98 10.73 -4.58
C GLN A 107 -11.97 11.20 -5.63
N THR A 108 -10.87 11.84 -5.19
CA THR A 108 -9.80 12.31 -6.08
C THR A 108 -9.15 11.15 -6.83
N ILE A 109 -8.88 10.04 -6.14
CA ILE A 109 -8.32 8.82 -6.75
C ILE A 109 -9.30 8.21 -7.75
N VAL A 110 -10.58 8.08 -7.39
CA VAL A 110 -11.62 7.51 -8.27
C VAL A 110 -11.79 8.37 -9.52
N GLN A 111 -11.83 9.70 -9.39
CA GLN A 111 -11.93 10.60 -10.54
C GLN A 111 -10.73 10.46 -11.48
N ALA A 112 -9.51 10.41 -10.93
CA ALA A 112 -8.32 10.23 -11.74
C ALA A 112 -8.33 8.89 -12.52
N LEU A 113 -8.85 7.82 -11.91
CA LEU A 113 -9.03 6.52 -12.56
C LEU A 113 -10.06 6.57 -13.70
N ILE A 114 -11.15 7.33 -13.55
CA ILE A 114 -12.14 7.56 -14.61
C ILE A 114 -11.50 8.36 -15.75
N ASP A 115 -10.83 9.47 -15.45
CA ASP A 115 -10.21 10.35 -16.44
C ASP A 115 -9.15 9.61 -17.27
N ALA A 116 -8.41 8.70 -16.63
CA ALA A 116 -7.42 7.84 -17.27
C ALA A 116 -8.03 6.57 -17.91
N GLN A 117 -9.36 6.44 -17.94
CA GLN A 117 -10.10 5.34 -18.56
C GLN A 117 -9.80 3.96 -17.97
N TYR A 118 -9.36 3.90 -16.71
CA TYR A 118 -9.27 2.64 -15.95
C TYR A 118 -10.62 2.22 -15.37
N LEU A 119 -11.58 3.14 -15.28
CA LEU A 119 -12.95 2.90 -14.87
C LEU A 119 -13.89 3.53 -15.89
N ASP A 120 -14.72 2.71 -16.53
CA ASP A 120 -15.71 3.09 -17.54
C ASP A 120 -17.15 3.05 -17.00
N ASP A 121 -17.39 2.22 -15.98
CA ASP A 121 -18.71 2.03 -15.37
C ASP A 121 -18.88 2.85 -14.07
N THR A 122 -19.93 3.67 -14.06
CA THR A 122 -20.39 4.42 -12.87
C THR A 122 -20.58 3.51 -11.66
N ALA A 123 -21.04 2.28 -11.84
CA ALA A 123 -21.22 1.33 -10.75
C ALA A 123 -19.87 0.87 -10.15
N HIS A 124 -18.85 0.65 -10.98
CA HIS A 124 -17.50 0.33 -10.52
C HIS A 124 -16.85 1.50 -9.77
N ALA A 125 -17.02 2.72 -10.26
CA ALA A 125 -16.55 3.93 -9.58
C ALA A 125 -17.21 4.11 -8.19
N GLN A 126 -18.53 3.96 -8.12
CA GLN A 126 -19.27 4.01 -6.85
C GLN A 126 -18.83 2.91 -5.89
N LYS A 127 -18.64 1.69 -6.39
CA LYS A 127 -18.17 0.55 -5.60
C LYS A 127 -16.75 0.79 -5.07
N LEU A 128 -15.83 1.30 -5.88
CA LEU A 128 -14.47 1.60 -5.44
C LEU A 128 -14.46 2.71 -4.38
N SER A 129 -15.21 3.79 -4.61
CA SER A 129 -15.38 4.86 -3.62
C SER A 129 -15.90 4.33 -2.28
N TRP A 130 -16.91 3.46 -2.32
CA TRP A 130 -17.43 2.79 -1.12
C TRP A 130 -16.38 1.91 -0.43
N ILE A 131 -15.62 1.10 -1.19
CA ILE A 131 -14.56 0.24 -0.63
C ILE A 131 -13.47 1.08 0.05
N LEU A 132 -13.02 2.17 -0.58
CA LEU A 132 -11.98 3.05 -0.02
C LEU A 132 -12.46 3.78 1.25
N GLY A 133 -13.77 4.01 1.39
CA GLY A 133 -14.39 4.63 2.56
C GLY A 133 -14.77 3.67 3.70
N LEU A 134 -14.48 2.37 3.58
CA LEU A 134 -14.78 1.40 4.63
C LEU A 134 -13.96 1.69 5.91
N PRO A 135 -14.46 1.28 7.09
CA PRO A 135 -13.74 1.51 8.34
C PRO A 135 -12.38 0.81 8.36
N HIS A 136 -11.36 1.52 8.86
CA HIS A 136 -10.03 0.99 9.13
C HIS A 136 -9.93 0.58 10.60
N PHE A 137 -9.61 -0.68 10.86
CA PHE A 137 -9.39 -1.19 12.20
C PHE A 137 -7.91 -1.43 12.42
N HIS A 138 -7.35 -0.74 13.39
CA HIS A 138 -5.93 -0.91 13.74
C HIS A 138 -5.73 -2.14 14.62
N HIS A 139 -4.50 -2.63 14.70
CA HIS A 139 -4.18 -3.82 15.49
C HIS A 139 -4.30 -3.57 17.00
N HIS A 140 -3.98 -2.35 17.45
CA HIS A 140 -4.00 -1.95 18.86
C HIS A 140 -5.40 -1.61 19.39
N GLU A 141 -6.36 -1.35 18.51
CA GLU A 141 -7.74 -1.09 18.89
C GLU A 141 -8.36 -2.38 19.43
N LYS A 142 -8.64 -2.38 20.73
CA LYS A 142 -9.52 -3.40 21.32
C LYS A 142 -10.85 -3.30 20.58
N ARG A 143 -11.38 -4.42 20.07
CA ARG A 143 -12.68 -4.49 19.39
C ARG A 143 -13.78 -3.99 20.33
N SER A 144 -14.01 -2.68 20.40
CA SER A 144 -15.22 -2.14 21.01
C SER A 144 -16.28 -2.34 19.96
N VAL A 145 -17.08 -3.39 20.13
CA VAL A 145 -18.29 -3.62 19.32
C VAL A 145 -19.29 -2.55 19.73
N THR A 146 -19.07 -1.31 19.31
CA THR A 146 -20.13 -0.31 19.32
C THR A 146 -20.94 -0.59 18.07
N LYS A 147 -22.08 -1.26 18.27
CA LYS A 147 -23.11 -1.49 17.26
C LYS A 147 -23.59 -0.15 16.71
N THR A 148 -22.97 0.37 15.68
CA THR A 148 -23.65 1.23 14.70
C THR A 148 -23.87 0.40 13.45
N ALA A 149 -24.82 -0.53 13.58
CA ALA A 149 -25.46 -1.15 12.44
C ALA A 149 -26.29 -0.08 11.73
N SER A 150 -25.71 0.58 10.74
CA SER A 150 -26.49 1.20 9.68
C SER A 150 -26.87 0.07 8.73
N SER A 151 -27.91 -0.68 9.06
CA SER A 151 -28.55 -1.58 8.11
C SER A 151 -29.08 -0.73 6.97
N ILE A 152 -28.48 -0.85 5.78
CA ILE A 152 -29.14 -0.46 4.54
C ILE A 152 -29.15 -1.71 3.68
N SER A 153 -30.32 -2.33 3.61
CA SER A 153 -30.61 -3.48 2.77
C SER A 153 -30.36 -3.14 1.31
N LEU A 154 -29.65 -4.01 0.59
CA LEU A 154 -29.60 -3.99 -0.86
C LEU A 154 -30.88 -4.63 -1.39
N THR A 155 -31.78 -3.81 -1.92
CA THR A 155 -32.76 -4.18 -2.95
C THR A 155 -32.51 -3.34 -4.17
#